data_AF-D3E1L0-F1
#
_entry.id   AF-D3E1L0-F1
#
_cell.length_a   1.000
_cell.length_b   1.000
_cell.length_c   1.000
_cell.angle_alpha   90.00
_cell.angle_beta   90.00
_cell.angle_gamma   90.00
#
_symmetry.space_group_name_H-M   'P 1'
#
loop_
_entity.id
_entity.type
_entity.pdbx_description
1 polymer ?
#
loop_
_entity_poly.entity_id
_entity_poly.type
_entity_poly.pdbx_seq_one_letter_code
_entity_poly.pdbx_strand_id
1 'polypeptide(L)' 'METNRLEAFYDAIIAIIVTVLVLELPQPETATIAGILALKVSYFTYLVSFLVCQSLAISPLDICSCEKN' A
#
# COMPACT_ATOMS: atom_id res chain seq x y z
N MET A 1 11.14 10.58 23.54
CA MET A 1 10.88 9.15 23.82
C MET A 1 9.41 8.78 23.63
N GLU A 2 8.72 9.33 22.62
CA GLU A 2 7.26 9.11 22.39
C GLU A 2 6.92 8.82 20.91
N THR A 3 7.91 8.67 20.04
CA THR A 3 7.68 8.66 18.57
C THR A 3 7.33 7.29 18.02
N ASN A 4 7.72 6.21 18.71
CA ASN A 4 7.57 4.83 18.22
C ASN A 4 6.10 4.36 18.21
N ARG A 5 5.26 4.83 19.15
CA ARG A 5 3.82 4.56 19.15
C ARG A 5 3.06 5.28 18.03
N LEU A 6 3.52 6.47 17.66
CA LEU A 6 2.91 7.24 16.59
C LEU A 6 3.22 6.61 15.23
N GLU A 7 4.44 6.11 15.02
CA GLU A 7 4.78 5.39 13.79
C GLU A 7 3.97 4.11 13.61
N ALA A 8 3.83 3.28 14.65
CA ALA A 8 2.99 2.09 14.57
C ALA A 8 1.50 2.41 14.31
N PHE A 9 1.01 3.56 14.80
CA PHE A 9 -0.35 4.03 14.56
C PHE A 9 -0.54 4.56 13.13
N TYR A 10 0.45 5.30 12.61
CA TYR A 10 0.46 5.79 11.23
C TYR A 10 0.55 4.65 10.22
N ASP A 11 1.37 3.62 10.48
CA ASP A 11 1.50 2.46 9.60
C ASP A 11 0.17 1.69 9.47
N ALA A 12 -0.55 1.51 10.59
CA ALA A 12 -1.88 0.91 10.59
C ALA A 12 -2.92 1.73 9.81
N ILE A 13 -2.89 3.07 9.92
CA ILE A 13 -3.79 3.95 9.18
C ILE A 13 -3.48 3.89 7.67
N ILE A 14 -2.21 3.96 7.30
CA ILE A 14 -1.76 3.87 5.90
C ILE A 14 -2.22 2.53 5.29
N ALA A 15 -2.09 1.41 6.02
CA ALA A 15 -2.56 0.11 5.56
C ALA A 15 -4.08 0.09 5.25
N ILE A 16 -4.91 0.71 6.10
CA ILE A 16 -6.36 0.79 5.87
C ILE A 16 -6.67 1.66 4.64
N ILE A 17 -6.05 2.83 4.52
CA ILE A 17 -6.26 3.74 3.38
C ILE A 17 -5.91 3.05 2.06
N VAL A 18 -4.78 2.35 2.01
CA VAL A 18 -4.34 1.65 0.78
C VAL A 18 -5.29 0.52 0.40
N THR A 19 -5.84 -0.22 1.37
CA THR A 19 -6.85 -1.26 1.07
C THR A 19 -8.17 -0.67 0.58
N VAL A 20 -8.59 0.49 1.07
CA VAL A 20 -9.79 1.18 0.55
C VAL A 20 -9.55 1.74 -0.84
N LEU A 21 -8.39 2.33 -1.10
CA LEU A 21 -8.00 2.85 -2.43
C LEU A 21 -8.06 1.77 -3.53
N VAL A 22 -7.76 0.51 -3.18
CA VAL A 22 -7.84 -0.60 -4.14
C VAL A 22 -9.29 -1.04 -4.41
N LEU A 23 -10.19 -0.85 -3.44
CA LEU A 23 -11.60 -1.23 -3.56
C LEU A 23 -12.40 -0.23 -4.40
N GLU A 24 -11.96 1.04 -4.45
CA GLU A 24 -12.62 2.12 -5.20
C GLU A 24 -12.21 2.17 -6.69
N LEU A 25 -11.48 1.16 -7.16
CA LEU A 25 -10.89 1.17 -8.48
C LEU A 25 -11.99 1.10 -9.55
N PRO A 26 -12.09 2.09 -10.47
CA PRO A 26 -13.22 2.23 -11.37
C PRO A 26 -13.30 1.02 -12.32
N GLN A 27 -14.43 0.33 -12.31
CA GLN A 27 -14.68 -0.75 -13.27
C GLN A 27 -14.80 -0.18 -14.69
N PRO A 28 -14.16 -0.82 -15.68
CA PRO A 28 -14.28 -0.38 -17.07
C PRO A 28 -15.73 -0.58 -17.54
N GLU A 29 -16.34 0.46 -18.11
CA GLU A 29 -17.69 0.41 -18.72
C GLU A 29 -17.83 -0.68 -19.81
N THR A 30 -16.71 -1.11 -20.38
CA THR A 30 -16.67 -2.17 -21.39
C THR A 30 -15.68 -3.24 -20.96
N ALA A 31 -16.19 -4.43 -20.61
CA ALA A 31 -15.40 -5.63 -20.30
C ALA A 31 -14.76 -6.24 -21.57
N THR A 32 -14.22 -5.40 -22.45
CA THR A 32 -13.44 -5.81 -23.62
C THR A 32 -11.97 -5.88 -23.22
N ILE A 33 -11.22 -6.84 -23.76
CA ILE A 33 -9.77 -7.01 -23.48
C ILE A 33 -8.99 -5.70 -23.71
N ALA A 34 -9.46 -4.85 -24.62
CA ALA A 34 -8.95 -3.50 -24.86
C ALA A 34 -9.17 -2.52 -23.69
N GLY A 35 -10.32 -2.55 -23.02
CA GLY A 35 -10.63 -1.69 -21.87
C GLY A 35 -9.80 -2.04 -20.62
N ILE A 36 -9.54 -3.34 -20.42
CA ILE A 36 -8.65 -3.84 -19.36
C ILE A 36 -7.20 -3.41 -19.63
N LEU A 37 -6.75 -3.48 -20.89
CA LEU A 37 -5.42 -3.01 -21.31
C LEU A 37 -5.24 -1.50 -21.15
N ALA A 38 -6.28 -0.71 -21.40
CA ALA A 38 -6.25 0.74 -21.22
C ALA A 38 -6.12 1.15 -19.75
N LEU A 39 -6.81 0.46 -18.82
CA LEU A 39 -6.74 0.75 -17.39
C LEU A 39 -5.63 0.01 -16.63
N LYS A 40 -4.97 -0.99 -17.26
CA LYS A 40 -3.91 -1.81 -16.63
C LYS A 40 -2.83 -0.98 -15.94
N VAL A 41 -2.43 0.15 -16.54
CA VAL A 41 -1.40 1.02 -15.97
C VAL A 41 -1.83 1.56 -14.62
N SER A 42 -3.08 2.03 -14.49
CA SER A 42 -3.61 2.53 -13.22
C SER A 42 -3.65 1.43 -12.16
N TYR A 43 -4.22 0.26 -12.48
CA TYR A 43 -4.25 -0.90 -11.56
C TYR A 43 -2.84 -1.31 -11.13
N PHE A 44 -1.89 -1.33 -12.06
CA PHE A 44 -0.51 -1.73 -11.79
C PHE A 44 0.22 -0.70 -10.92
N THR A 45 -0.01 0.61 -11.11
CA THR A 45 0.56 1.66 -10.27
C THR A 45 0.09 1.55 -8.81
N TYR A 46 -1.19 1.25 -8.57
CA TYR A 46 -1.70 1.00 -7.21
C TYR A 46 -1.09 -0.27 -6.59
N LEU A 47 -1.00 -1.36 -7.36
CA LEU A 47 -0.44 -2.63 -6.89
C LEU A 47 1.06 -2.53 -6.61
N VAL A 48 1.82 -1.84 -7.46
CA VAL A 48 3.25 -1.55 -7.24
C VAL A 48 3.43 -0.67 -6.00
N SER A 49 2.57 0.32 -5.78
CA SER A 49 2.62 1.15 -4.57
C SER A 49 2.40 0.31 -3.30
N PHE A 50 1.43 -0.62 -3.33
CA PHE A 50 1.21 -1.57 -2.24
C PHE A 50 2.43 -2.46 -1.99
N LEU A 51 2.98 -3.07 -3.04
CA LEU A 51 4.16 -3.93 -2.92
C LEU A 51 5.39 -3.15 -2.47
N VAL A 52 5.60 -1.91 -2.92
CA VAL A 52 6.72 -1.06 -2.49
C VAL A 52 6.56 -0.67 -1.02
N CYS A 53 5.38 -0.24 -0.60
CA CYS A 53 5.11 0.14 0.79
C CYS A 53 5.25 -1.09 1.73
N GLN A 54 4.70 -2.24 1.33
CA GLN A 54 4.78 -3.49 2.08
C GLN A 54 6.19 -4.11 2.07
N SER A 55 6.91 -4.04 0.93
CA SER A 55 8.30 -4.54 0.84
C SER A 55 9.26 -3.68 1.63
N LEU A 56 9.02 -2.37 1.71
CA LEU A 56 9.75 -1.48 2.60
C LEU A 56 9.58 -1.89 4.07
N ALA A 57 8.38 -2.33 4.46
CA ALA A 57 8.09 -2.88 5.79
C ALA A 57 8.76 -4.26 6.07
N ILE A 58 9.32 -4.94 5.07
CA ILE A 58 10.05 -6.22 5.24
C ILE A 58 11.55 -6.02 5.56
N SER A 59 12.06 -4.79 5.42
CA SER A 59 13.46 -4.51 5.76
C SER A 59 13.68 -4.72 7.25
N PRO A 60 14.62 -5.58 7.69
CA PRO A 60 14.92 -5.81 9.11
C PRO A 60 15.51 -4.58 9.84
N LEU A 61 15.45 -3.39 9.24
CA LEU A 61 15.96 -2.15 9.84
C LEU A 61 14.94 -1.43 10.75
N ASP A 62 13.65 -1.77 10.72
CA ASP A 62 12.65 -1.19 11.66
C ASP A 62 12.46 -2.05 12.93
N ILE A 63 12.60 -3.39 12.82
CA ILE A 63 12.54 -4.29 13.98
C ILE A 63 13.70 -4.04 14.96
N CYS A 64 14.87 -3.61 14.49
CA CYS A 64 16.02 -3.34 15.37
C CYS A 64 15.89 -2.03 16.15
N SER A 65 14.93 -1.16 15.81
CA SER A 65 14.66 0.06 16.59
C SER A 65 13.60 -0.13 17.68
N CYS A 66 12.99 -1.32 17.76
CA CYS A 66 11.96 -1.68 18.75
C CYS A 66 12.51 -2.50 19.95
N GLU A 67 13.76 -3.00 19.88
CA GLU A 67 14.44 -3.72 20.98
C GLU A 67 15.70 -2.99 21.48
N LYS A 68 15.68 -1.65 21.50
CA LYS A 68 16.66 -0.84 22.25
C LYS A 68 15.98 0.35 22.91
N ASN A 69 15.05 0.07 23.82
CA ASN A 69 14.81 0.89 25.03
C ASN A 69 13.80 0.20 25.96
#